data_AF-X0VCX4-F1
#
_entry.id   AF-X0VCX4-F1
#
_cell.length_a   1.000
_cell.length_b   1.000
_cell.length_c   1.000
_cell.angle_alpha   90.00
_cell.angle_beta   90.00
_cell.angle_gamma   90.00
#
_symmetry.space_group_name_H-M   'P 1'
#
loop_
_entity.id
_entity.type
_entity.pdbx_description
1 polymer ?
#
loop_
_entity_poly.entity_id
_entity_poly.type
_entity_poly.pdbx_seq_one_letter_code
_entity_poly.pdbx_strand_id
1 'polypeptide(L)'
;MGATGAMKGFIGARQTTLASEISLTGTGVHSGAPVAITLCPADGDTGIRFLISNDDGDVTEIAADQQWVTGVTLCTILGDGKGATVATVEHLLAALRGLGVDNVLVEIDSGEVPIMDGSSIRFVEAIDEVGLTELDEPRRYLKVLKTIRVEDNGAVGEISPHNGFRLDVEIDFKDELIGAQRIEIDVNPGSFRRELSRARTFGFMKDVERLWAAGLALGASLENT
;
A
#
# COMPACT_ATOMS: atom_id res chain seq x y z
N MET A 1 51.16 1.68 -4.42
CA MET A 1 50.29 1.47 -3.24
C MET A 1 49.49 2.75 -3.03
N GLY A 2 48.17 2.67 -3.17
CA GLY A 2 47.25 3.78 -2.98
C GLY A 2 45.85 3.20 -3.06
N ALA A 3 45.40 2.63 -1.94
CA ALA A 3 44.11 1.97 -1.84
C ALA A 3 43.01 2.99 -2.11
N THR A 4 42.30 2.79 -3.21
CA THR A 4 41.00 3.41 -3.49
C THR A 4 40.05 3.00 -2.36
N GLY A 5 39.75 3.95 -1.48
CA GLY A 5 38.69 3.78 -0.49
C GLY A 5 37.37 3.57 -1.23
N ALA A 6 36.86 2.34 -1.20
CA ALA A 6 35.51 2.05 -1.63
C ALA A 6 34.56 2.94 -0.84
N MET A 7 33.80 3.79 -1.54
CA MET A 7 32.67 4.48 -0.93
C MET A 7 31.74 3.39 -0.40
N LYS A 8 31.60 3.29 0.93
CA LYS A 8 30.56 2.48 1.55
C LYS A 8 29.23 3.03 1.03
N GLY A 9 28.55 2.26 0.18
CA GLY A 9 27.24 2.62 -0.34
C GLY A 9 26.30 2.97 0.81
N PHE A 10 25.55 4.05 0.67
CA PHE A 10 24.44 4.35 1.56
C PHE A 10 23.45 3.18 1.46
N ILE A 11 23.15 2.51 2.58
CA ILE A 11 22.06 1.54 2.65
C ILE A 11 20.78 2.29 2.23
N GLY A 12 20.16 1.85 1.12
CA GLY A 12 19.01 2.52 0.50
C GLY A 12 19.29 3.44 -0.69
N ALA A 13 20.52 3.49 -1.22
CA ALA A 13 20.85 4.30 -2.41
C ALA A 13 20.45 3.65 -3.75
N ARG A 14 20.22 2.34 -3.76
CA ARG A 14 19.81 1.55 -4.94
C ARG A 14 18.33 1.18 -4.85
N GLN A 15 17.70 1.03 -6.01
CA GLN A 15 16.35 0.49 -6.08
C GLN A 15 16.34 -0.99 -5.68
N THR A 16 15.21 -1.49 -5.21
CA THR A 16 15.02 -2.89 -4.89
C THR A 16 13.73 -3.44 -5.49
N THR A 17 13.76 -4.73 -5.77
CA THR A 17 12.63 -5.56 -6.22
C THR A 17 12.52 -6.78 -5.32
N LEU A 18 11.50 -7.61 -5.51
CA LEU A 18 11.38 -8.90 -4.81
C LEU A 18 12.47 -9.87 -5.29
N ALA A 19 12.98 -10.73 -4.41
CA ALA A 19 13.97 -11.73 -4.81
C ALA A 19 13.37 -12.92 -5.57
N SER A 20 12.09 -13.22 -5.33
CA SER A 20 11.31 -14.17 -6.10
C SER A 20 9.84 -13.75 -6.13
N GLU A 21 9.08 -14.43 -6.98
CA GLU A 21 7.63 -14.27 -7.06
C GLU A 21 6.94 -14.65 -5.73
N ILE A 22 5.85 -13.94 -5.41
CA ILE A 22 4.95 -14.24 -4.29
C ILE A 22 3.55 -14.42 -4.85
N SER A 23 2.88 -15.52 -4.51
CA SER A 23 1.44 -15.71 -4.83
C SER A 23 0.62 -15.72 -3.55
N LEU A 24 -0.46 -14.93 -3.52
CA LEU A 24 -1.38 -14.84 -2.39
C LEU A 24 -2.81 -14.96 -2.90
N THR A 25 -3.67 -15.61 -2.11
CA THR A 25 -5.10 -15.70 -2.37
C THR A 25 -5.89 -15.20 -1.17
N GLY A 26 -7.09 -14.70 -1.42
CA GLY A 26 -7.97 -14.19 -0.38
C GLY A 26 -9.32 -13.77 -0.94
N THR A 27 -9.92 -12.78 -0.28
CA THR A 27 -11.25 -12.26 -0.63
C THR A 27 -11.20 -10.75 -0.64
N GLY A 28 -11.86 -10.11 -1.59
CA GLY A 28 -12.07 -8.66 -1.58
C GLY A 28 -13.01 -8.25 -0.45
N VAL A 29 -12.67 -7.23 0.34
CA VAL A 29 -13.50 -6.83 1.49
C VAL A 29 -14.82 -6.25 1.02
N HIS A 30 -14.82 -5.50 -0.09
CA HIS A 30 -16.02 -4.85 -0.58
C HIS A 30 -16.83 -5.76 -1.50
N SER A 31 -16.18 -6.37 -2.48
CA SER A 31 -16.81 -7.25 -3.47
C SER A 31 -17.23 -8.61 -2.91
N GLY A 32 -16.53 -9.12 -1.89
CA GLY A 32 -16.67 -10.51 -1.42
C GLY A 32 -16.18 -11.55 -2.44
N ALA A 33 -15.58 -11.12 -3.55
CA ALA A 33 -15.08 -12.02 -4.59
C ALA A 33 -13.79 -12.71 -4.13
N PRO A 34 -13.55 -13.98 -4.53
CA PRO A 34 -12.22 -14.58 -4.39
C PRO A 34 -11.22 -13.80 -5.26
N VAL A 35 -9.99 -13.68 -4.77
CA VAL A 35 -8.92 -12.96 -5.45
C VAL A 35 -7.64 -13.74 -5.34
N ALA A 36 -6.90 -13.84 -6.45
CA ALA A 36 -5.50 -14.21 -6.47
C ALA A 36 -4.66 -13.01 -6.95
N ILE A 37 -3.57 -12.75 -6.23
CA ILE A 37 -2.53 -11.83 -6.68
C ILE A 37 -1.20 -12.55 -6.78
N THR A 38 -0.40 -12.11 -7.75
CA THR A 38 0.99 -12.51 -7.90
C THR A 38 1.86 -11.26 -7.94
N LEU A 39 2.84 -11.19 -7.04
CA LEU A 39 3.83 -10.12 -6.99
C LEU A 39 5.10 -10.61 -7.69
N CYS A 40 5.35 -10.10 -8.89
CA CYS A 40 6.48 -10.48 -9.73
C CYS A 40 7.62 -9.46 -9.56
N PRO A 41 8.88 -9.92 -9.40
CA PRO A 41 10.03 -9.04 -9.49
C PRO A 41 10.02 -8.25 -10.81
N ALA A 42 10.30 -6.95 -10.73
CA ALA A 42 10.40 -6.07 -11.89
C ALA A 42 11.78 -5.43 -12.04
N ASP A 43 12.10 -5.02 -13.26
CA ASP A 43 13.31 -4.28 -13.60
C ASP A 43 13.32 -2.88 -12.97
N GLY A 44 14.51 -2.26 -12.94
CA GLY A 44 14.69 -0.90 -12.43
C GLY A 44 13.83 0.12 -13.15
N ASP A 45 13.41 1.15 -12.41
CA ASP A 45 12.52 2.23 -12.86
C ASP A 45 11.11 1.82 -13.32
N THR A 46 10.72 0.55 -13.18
CA THR A 46 9.34 0.07 -13.45
C THR A 46 8.33 0.74 -12.50
N GLY A 47 8.69 0.90 -11.24
CA GLY A 47 7.77 1.26 -10.16
C GLY A 47 6.84 0.11 -9.78
N ILE A 48 5.77 0.43 -9.06
CA ILE A 48 4.71 -0.51 -8.71
C ILE A 48 3.61 -0.42 -9.79
N ARG A 49 3.33 -1.52 -10.48
CA ARG A 49 2.31 -1.61 -11.55
C ARG A 49 1.32 -2.72 -11.25
N PHE A 50 0.04 -2.47 -11.47
CA PHE A 50 -1.01 -3.48 -11.43
C PHE A 50 -1.28 -3.96 -12.85
N LEU A 51 -1.27 -5.27 -13.05
CA LEU A 51 -1.61 -5.97 -14.29
C LEU A 51 -2.98 -6.62 -14.09
N ILE A 52 -4.02 -5.94 -14.55
CA ILE A 52 -5.41 -6.33 -14.34
C ILE A 52 -5.85 -7.19 -15.50
N SER A 53 -6.26 -8.43 -15.20
CA SER A 53 -6.87 -9.32 -16.19
C SER A 53 -8.30 -8.86 -16.46
N ASN A 54 -8.61 -8.50 -17.71
CA ASN A 54 -9.96 -8.09 -18.11
C ASN A 54 -10.77 -9.28 -18.63
N ASP A 55 -12.10 -9.13 -18.68
CA ASP A 55 -13.03 -10.19 -19.12
C ASP A 55 -12.83 -10.64 -20.57
N ASP A 56 -12.25 -9.79 -21.43
CA ASP A 56 -11.94 -10.07 -22.83
C ASP A 56 -10.60 -10.82 -23.02
N GLY A 57 -9.88 -11.09 -21.92
CA GLY A 57 -8.59 -11.77 -21.92
C GLY A 57 -7.40 -10.84 -22.15
N ASP A 58 -7.63 -9.54 -22.33
CA ASP A 58 -6.55 -8.54 -22.37
C ASP A 58 -6.08 -8.20 -20.95
N VAL A 59 -4.82 -7.76 -20.85
CA VAL A 59 -4.23 -7.27 -19.59
C VAL A 59 -4.04 -5.77 -19.68
N THR A 60 -4.60 -5.05 -18.71
CA THR A 60 -4.40 -3.60 -18.59
C THR A 60 -3.38 -3.31 -17.50
N GLU A 61 -2.32 -2.58 -17.85
CA GLU A 61 -1.35 -2.07 -16.89
C GLU A 61 -1.81 -0.72 -16.32
N ILE A 62 -1.85 -0.60 -15.00
CA ILE A 62 -2.09 0.66 -14.28
C ILE A 62 -0.95 0.92 -13.29
N ALA A 63 -0.35 2.11 -13.37
CA ALA A 63 0.66 2.52 -12.39
C ALA A 63 0.03 2.83 -11.04
N ALA A 64 0.71 2.47 -9.94
CA ALA A 64 0.40 2.99 -8.61
C ALA A 64 0.84 4.47 -8.47
N ASP A 65 0.20 5.34 -9.24
CA ASP A 65 0.45 6.77 -9.31
C ASP A 65 -0.84 7.55 -9.04
N GLN A 66 -0.73 8.70 -8.37
CA GLN A 66 -1.88 9.50 -7.97
C GLN A 66 -2.78 9.91 -9.16
N GLN A 67 -2.21 10.04 -10.37
CA GLN A 67 -2.98 10.44 -11.56
C GLN A 67 -4.02 9.39 -11.97
N TRP A 68 -3.85 8.14 -11.52
CA TRP A 68 -4.76 7.03 -11.79
C TRP A 68 -5.74 6.77 -10.64
N VAL A 69 -5.72 7.59 -9.57
CA VAL A 69 -6.68 7.46 -8.48
C VAL A 69 -8.05 7.94 -8.96
N THR A 70 -9.02 7.03 -8.99
CA THR A 70 -10.39 7.29 -9.45
C THR A 70 -11.41 7.30 -8.31
N GLY A 71 -11.05 6.78 -7.13
CA GLY A 71 -11.92 6.74 -5.95
C GLY A 71 -11.14 6.64 -4.64
N VAL A 72 -11.70 7.27 -3.59
CA VAL A 72 -11.13 7.28 -2.22
C VAL A 72 -12.19 7.01 -1.14
N THR A 73 -13.40 6.61 -1.55
CA THR A 73 -14.50 6.32 -0.62
C THR A 73 -14.36 4.88 -0.13
N LEU A 74 -14.14 4.71 1.18
CA LEU A 74 -13.90 3.43 1.89
C LEU A 74 -12.58 2.71 1.55
N CYS A 75 -12.08 2.87 0.33
CA CYS A 75 -10.77 2.37 -0.09
C CYS A 75 -10.15 3.27 -1.17
N THR A 76 -8.90 3.00 -1.55
CA THR A 76 -8.26 3.63 -2.73
C THR A 76 -8.49 2.77 -3.97
N ILE A 77 -8.97 3.40 -5.04
CA ILE A 77 -9.19 2.76 -6.34
C ILE A 77 -8.28 3.40 -7.38
N LEU A 78 -7.54 2.56 -8.10
CA LEU A 78 -6.81 2.95 -9.31
C LEU A 78 -7.61 2.55 -10.54
N GLY A 79 -7.63 3.37 -11.58
CA GLY A 79 -8.36 3.08 -12.81
C GLY A 79 -7.85 3.84 -14.03
N ASP A 80 -7.98 3.24 -15.21
CA ASP A 80 -7.51 3.80 -16.48
C ASP A 80 -8.51 4.76 -17.16
N GLY A 81 -9.70 4.90 -16.57
CA GLY A 81 -10.81 5.70 -17.09
C GLY A 81 -11.55 5.08 -18.27
N LYS A 82 -11.19 3.85 -18.70
CA LYS A 82 -11.80 3.10 -19.80
C LYS A 82 -12.47 1.81 -19.36
N GLY A 83 -12.29 1.42 -18.11
CA GLY A 83 -13.05 0.34 -17.47
C GLY A 83 -12.19 -0.54 -16.56
N ALA A 84 -10.88 -0.59 -16.78
CA ALA A 84 -9.97 -1.34 -15.93
C ALA A 84 -9.78 -0.59 -14.60
N THR A 85 -10.03 -1.28 -13.49
CA THR A 85 -9.87 -0.73 -12.14
C THR A 85 -9.37 -1.78 -11.16
N VAL A 86 -8.66 -1.33 -10.13
CA VAL A 86 -8.26 -2.14 -8.98
C VAL A 86 -8.49 -1.36 -7.69
N ALA A 87 -9.27 -1.93 -6.77
CA ALA A 87 -9.64 -1.35 -5.50
C ALA A 87 -8.82 -1.93 -4.33
N THR A 88 -8.88 -1.24 -3.18
CA THR A 88 -8.29 -1.69 -1.90
C THR A 88 -6.77 -1.88 -1.98
N VAL A 89 -6.08 -1.05 -2.77
CA VAL A 89 -4.63 -1.16 -3.02
C VAL A 89 -3.77 -0.73 -1.83
N GLU A 90 -4.32 0.05 -0.90
CA GLU A 90 -3.59 0.79 0.13
C GLU A 90 -2.79 -0.08 1.10
N HIS A 91 -3.31 -1.24 1.54
CA HIS A 91 -2.60 -2.10 2.49
C HIS A 91 -1.40 -2.81 1.84
N LEU A 92 -1.55 -3.22 0.58
CA LEU A 92 -0.44 -3.78 -0.20
C LEU A 92 0.62 -2.71 -0.49
N LEU A 93 0.20 -1.52 -0.93
CA LEU A 93 1.10 -0.40 -1.18
C LEU A 93 1.84 0.04 0.10
N ALA A 94 1.17 0.03 1.25
CA ALA A 94 1.79 0.30 2.54
C ALA A 94 2.87 -0.74 2.88
N ALA A 95 2.61 -2.03 2.65
CA ALA A 95 3.59 -3.09 2.85
C ALA A 95 4.81 -2.93 1.92
N LEU A 96 4.58 -2.79 0.61
CA LEU A 96 5.63 -2.61 -0.38
C LEU A 96 6.51 -1.41 -0.03
N ARG A 97 5.90 -0.25 0.26
CA ARG A 97 6.63 0.96 0.64
C ARG A 97 7.31 0.82 2.00
N GLY A 98 6.64 0.21 2.98
CA GLY A 98 7.15 0.01 4.33
C GLY A 98 8.40 -0.87 4.35
N LEU A 99 8.46 -1.89 3.50
CA LEU A 99 9.62 -2.78 3.37
C LEU A 99 10.66 -2.28 2.37
N GLY A 100 10.33 -1.25 1.59
CA GLY A 100 11.24 -0.58 0.68
C GLY A 100 11.29 -1.18 -0.71
N VAL A 101 10.26 -1.90 -1.17
CA VAL A 101 10.13 -2.37 -2.55
C VAL A 101 9.87 -1.16 -3.47
N ASP A 102 10.71 -0.99 -4.49
CA ASP A 102 10.57 0.10 -5.48
C ASP A 102 9.89 -0.39 -6.76
N ASN A 103 10.21 -1.60 -7.20
CA ASN A 103 9.77 -2.16 -8.47
C ASN A 103 9.08 -3.51 -8.26
N VAL A 104 7.84 -3.66 -8.73
CA VAL A 104 7.07 -4.91 -8.69
C VAL A 104 5.91 -4.83 -9.70
N LEU A 105 5.65 -5.92 -10.39
CA LEU A 105 4.40 -6.10 -11.15
C LEU A 105 3.43 -6.89 -10.28
N VAL A 106 2.21 -6.37 -10.12
CA VAL A 106 1.13 -6.96 -9.32
C VAL A 106 0.09 -7.51 -10.29
N GLU A 107 0.20 -8.77 -10.63
CA GLU A 107 -0.83 -9.47 -11.40
C GLU A 107 -2.03 -9.76 -10.51
N ILE A 108 -3.23 -9.49 -11.02
CA ILE A 108 -4.48 -9.69 -10.30
C ILE A 108 -5.58 -10.20 -11.23
N ASP A 109 -6.34 -11.17 -10.74
CA ASP A 109 -7.45 -11.83 -11.45
C ASP A 109 -8.83 -11.26 -11.10
N SER A 110 -8.86 -10.17 -10.34
CA SER A 110 -10.08 -9.54 -9.82
C SER A 110 -9.93 -8.02 -9.76
N GLY A 111 -11.04 -7.31 -9.50
CA GLY A 111 -11.08 -5.85 -9.42
C GLY A 111 -10.69 -5.27 -8.06
N GLU A 112 -10.27 -6.10 -7.09
CA GLU A 112 -10.00 -5.69 -5.71
C GLU A 112 -8.87 -6.52 -5.10
N VAL A 113 -7.86 -5.88 -4.51
CA VAL A 113 -6.77 -6.58 -3.79
C VAL A 113 -7.34 -7.35 -2.59
N PRO A 114 -6.87 -8.58 -2.29
CA PRO A 114 -7.40 -9.35 -1.17
C PRO A 114 -7.15 -8.64 0.16
N ILE A 115 -8.17 -8.59 1.03
CA ILE A 115 -8.09 -7.87 2.31
C ILE A 115 -7.18 -8.56 3.34
N MET A 116 -6.91 -9.85 3.14
CA MET A 116 -6.16 -10.70 4.06
C MET A 116 -6.79 -10.69 5.46
N ASP A 117 -6.06 -10.23 6.49
CA ASP A 117 -6.57 -10.08 7.86
C ASP A 117 -7.01 -8.64 8.17
N GLY A 118 -7.14 -7.78 7.15
CA GLY A 118 -7.46 -6.37 7.32
C GLY A 118 -6.24 -5.48 7.57
N SER A 119 -5.03 -6.03 7.65
CA SER A 119 -3.79 -5.27 7.83
C SER A 119 -2.78 -5.56 6.71
N SER A 120 -1.58 -5.00 6.83
CA SER A 120 -0.47 -5.28 5.91
C SER A 120 0.32 -6.54 6.27
N ILE A 121 0.08 -7.18 7.43
CA ILE A 121 1.01 -8.19 7.98
C ILE A 121 1.22 -9.38 7.06
N ARG A 122 0.18 -9.85 6.36
CA ARG A 122 0.31 -11.00 5.45
C ARG A 122 1.17 -10.69 4.24
N PHE A 123 1.10 -9.45 3.72
CA PHE A 123 2.00 -8.99 2.66
C PHE A 123 3.43 -8.86 3.18
N VAL A 124 3.62 -8.34 4.40
CA VAL A 124 4.94 -8.23 5.04
C VAL A 124 5.58 -9.60 5.21
N GLU A 125 4.85 -10.57 5.76
CA GLU A 125 5.33 -11.95 5.98
C GLU A 125 5.79 -12.59 4.66
N ALA A 126 5.00 -12.44 3.59
CA ALA A 126 5.35 -13.01 2.29
C ALA A 126 6.57 -12.33 1.65
N ILE A 127 6.70 -11.00 1.78
CA ILE A 127 7.89 -10.26 1.29
C ILE A 127 9.13 -10.64 2.10
N ASP A 128 9.01 -10.83 3.42
CA ASP A 128 10.11 -11.25 4.28
C ASP A 128 10.57 -12.68 3.98
N GLU A 129 9.64 -13.57 3.59
CA GLU A 129 9.95 -14.95 3.19
C GLU A 129 10.85 -15.01 1.94
N VAL A 130 10.52 -14.22 0.91
CA VAL A 130 11.31 -14.21 -0.33
C VAL A 130 12.53 -13.31 -0.24
N GLY A 131 12.45 -12.20 0.50
CA GLY A 131 13.48 -11.17 0.59
C GLY A 131 13.52 -10.24 -0.62
N LEU A 132 14.48 -9.31 -0.60
CA LEU A 132 14.64 -8.27 -1.64
C LEU A 132 15.95 -8.44 -2.40
N THR A 133 15.94 -8.04 -3.66
CA THR A 133 17.12 -7.93 -4.52
C THR A 133 17.39 -6.46 -4.82
N GLU A 134 18.63 -6.01 -4.62
CA GLU A 134 19.08 -4.69 -5.06
C GLU A 134 19.31 -4.66 -6.57
N LEU A 135 18.95 -3.55 -7.19
CA LEU A 135 19.10 -3.28 -8.62
C LEU A 135 20.21 -2.23 -8.86
N ASP A 136 20.62 -2.09 -10.12
CA ASP A 136 21.68 -1.15 -10.50
C ASP A 136 21.19 0.30 -10.65
N GLU A 137 19.89 0.53 -10.60
CA GLU A 137 19.30 1.85 -10.72
C GLU A 137 19.38 2.58 -9.37
N PRO A 138 19.78 3.86 -9.35
CA PRO A 138 19.73 4.65 -8.12
C PRO A 138 18.28 4.88 -7.69
N ARG A 139 18.04 4.80 -6.38
CA ARG A 139 16.72 5.09 -5.81
C ARG A 139 16.46 6.59 -5.84
N ARG A 140 15.25 6.96 -6.28
CA ARG A 140 14.77 8.34 -6.33
C ARG A 140 13.87 8.64 -5.14
N TYR A 141 14.02 9.84 -4.57
CA TYR A 141 13.25 10.30 -3.43
C TYR A 141 12.62 11.66 -3.71
N LEU A 142 11.37 11.83 -3.25
CA LEU A 142 10.73 13.14 -3.21
C LEU A 142 11.15 13.87 -1.94
N LYS A 143 11.90 14.97 -2.09
CA LYS A 143 12.31 15.82 -0.99
C LYS A 143 11.34 17.00 -0.84
N VAL A 144 10.66 17.06 0.31
CA VAL A 144 9.80 18.20 0.66
C VAL A 144 10.68 19.41 0.98
N LEU A 145 10.55 20.49 0.20
CA LEU A 145 11.36 21.70 0.34
C LEU A 145 10.66 22.80 1.13
N LYS A 146 9.33 22.78 1.16
CA LYS A 146 8.47 23.75 1.85
C LYS A 146 7.23 23.04 2.36
N THR A 147 6.66 23.56 3.44
CA THR A 147 5.41 23.06 3.98
C THR A 147 4.26 23.30 3.01
N ILE A 148 3.47 22.25 2.78
CA ILE A 148 2.21 22.29 2.03
C ILE A 148 1.14 21.71 2.95
N ARG A 149 0.05 22.46 3.13
CA ARG A 149 -1.08 22.09 3.97
C ARG A 149 -2.36 22.21 3.17
N VAL A 150 -3.22 21.21 3.30
CA VAL A 150 -4.57 21.17 2.75
C VAL A 150 -5.56 20.96 3.89
N GLU A 151 -6.75 21.52 3.75
CA GLU A 151 -7.84 21.39 4.71
C GLU A 151 -9.11 21.08 3.94
N ASP A 152 -9.86 20.08 4.40
CA ASP A 152 -11.15 19.71 3.83
C ASP A 152 -12.07 19.18 4.94
N ASN A 153 -13.29 19.72 5.03
CA ASN A 153 -14.30 19.27 5.98
C ASN A 153 -13.83 19.13 7.45
N GLY A 154 -12.92 19.99 7.89
CA GLY A 154 -12.32 19.96 9.24
C GLY A 154 -11.19 18.96 9.43
N ALA A 155 -10.84 18.17 8.41
CA ALA A 155 -9.63 17.37 8.35
C ALA A 155 -8.48 18.17 7.73
N VAL A 156 -7.25 17.87 8.17
CA VAL A 156 -6.03 18.53 7.70
C VAL A 156 -5.03 17.48 7.23
N GLY A 157 -4.44 17.71 6.06
CA GLY A 157 -3.25 17.01 5.59
C GLY A 157 -2.08 17.98 5.44
N GLU A 158 -0.91 17.65 5.99
CA GLU A 158 0.28 18.49 5.89
C GLU A 158 1.52 17.65 5.55
N ILE A 159 2.35 18.15 4.62
CA ILE A 159 3.71 17.68 4.41
C ILE A 159 4.69 18.83 4.68
N SER A 160 5.70 18.56 5.50
CA SER A 160 6.68 19.55 5.95
C SER A 160 8.12 19.06 5.74
N PRO A 161 9.11 19.96 5.50
CA PRO A 161 10.50 19.56 5.32
C PRO A 161 11.03 18.76 6.51
N HIS A 162 11.54 17.55 6.26
CA HIS A 162 12.08 16.67 7.28
C HIS A 162 13.23 15.81 6.72
N ASN A 163 14.19 15.44 7.58
CA ASN A 163 15.30 14.56 7.20
C ASN A 163 14.93 13.10 7.50
N GLY A 164 14.11 12.51 6.63
CA GLY A 164 13.58 11.17 6.78
C GLY A 164 12.11 11.11 6.38
N PHE A 165 11.42 10.06 6.82
CA PHE A 165 9.98 9.93 6.65
C PHE A 165 9.34 9.72 8.02
N ARG A 166 8.63 10.74 8.50
CA ARG A 166 7.93 10.75 9.78
C ARG A 166 6.45 10.91 9.54
N LEU A 167 5.66 10.10 10.25
CA LEU A 167 4.22 10.23 10.31
C LEU A 167 3.81 10.83 11.65
N ASP A 168 2.86 11.74 11.60
CA ASP A 168 2.16 12.33 12.73
C ASP A 168 0.67 12.29 12.38
N VAL A 169 -0.05 11.36 12.99
CA VAL A 169 -1.44 11.04 12.62
C VAL A 169 -2.31 11.14 13.87
N GLU A 170 -3.37 11.93 13.75
CA GLU A 170 -4.37 12.14 14.79
C GLU A 170 -5.74 11.70 14.28
N ILE A 171 -6.51 11.04 15.14
CA ILE A 171 -7.92 10.73 14.93
C ILE A 171 -8.74 11.35 16.07
N ASP A 172 -9.98 11.74 15.78
CA ASP A 172 -10.94 12.25 16.78
C ASP A 172 -12.33 11.66 16.50
N PHE A 173 -12.59 10.47 17.05
CA PHE A 173 -13.89 9.82 16.93
C PHE A 173 -14.78 10.16 18.12
N LYS A 174 -16.05 10.47 17.84
CA LYS A 174 -17.07 10.69 18.89
C LYS A 174 -17.36 9.45 19.75
N ASP A 175 -17.00 8.27 19.27
CA ASP A 175 -17.17 7.02 19.99
C ASP A 175 -16.15 6.94 21.14
N GLU A 176 -16.61 6.82 22.38
CA GLU A 176 -15.74 6.86 23.57
C GLU A 176 -14.70 5.73 23.60
N LEU A 177 -14.93 4.61 22.91
CA LEU A 177 -13.99 3.49 22.85
C LEU A 177 -12.76 3.81 21.98
N ILE A 178 -12.93 4.68 20.98
CA ILE A 178 -11.84 5.13 20.10
C ILE A 178 -11.34 6.50 20.57
N GLY A 179 -12.23 7.48 20.66
CA GLY A 179 -11.94 8.83 21.13
C GLY A 179 -10.91 9.55 20.27
N ALA A 180 -10.22 10.49 20.90
CA ALA A 180 -9.06 11.18 20.31
C ALA A 180 -7.77 10.41 20.59
N GLN A 181 -7.02 10.09 19.54
CA GLN A 181 -5.74 9.39 19.64
C GLN A 181 -4.74 9.97 18.66
N ARG A 182 -3.45 9.85 18.99
CA ARG A 182 -2.36 10.33 18.15
C ARG A 182 -1.17 9.38 18.18
N ILE A 183 -0.53 9.20 17.02
CA ILE A 183 0.72 8.46 16.88
C ILE A 183 1.74 9.31 16.12
N GLU A 184 2.97 9.29 16.61
CA GLU A 184 4.12 9.91 15.96
C GLU A 184 5.22 8.87 15.79
N ILE A 185 5.68 8.66 14.55
CA ILE A 185 6.61 7.57 14.24
C ILE A 185 7.54 7.92 13.07
N ASP A 186 8.83 7.68 13.26
CA ASP A 186 9.80 7.65 12.17
C ASP A 186 9.71 6.30 11.45
N VAL A 187 9.27 6.33 10.20
CA VAL A 187 8.96 5.13 9.42
C VAL A 187 10.20 4.65 8.68
N ASN A 188 10.57 3.40 8.97
CA ASN A 188 11.58 2.61 8.28
C ASN A 188 11.14 1.15 8.28
N PRO A 189 11.82 0.24 7.54
CA PRO A 189 11.39 -1.15 7.47
C PRO A 189 11.27 -1.85 8.83
N GLY A 190 12.11 -1.50 9.81
CA GLY A 190 12.02 -2.07 11.15
C GLY A 190 10.83 -1.54 11.94
N SER A 191 10.56 -0.23 11.92
CA SER A 191 9.42 0.36 12.62
C SER A 191 8.09 0.02 11.96
N PHE A 192 8.02 -0.06 10.63
CA PHE A 192 6.82 -0.50 9.91
C PHE A 192 6.39 -1.91 10.33
N ARG A 193 7.33 -2.87 10.35
CA ARG A 193 7.06 -4.27 10.75
C ARG A 193 6.53 -4.40 12.18
N ARG A 194 7.04 -3.59 13.12
CA ARG A 194 6.70 -3.73 14.54
C ARG A 194 5.47 -2.95 14.93
N GLU A 195 5.35 -1.72 14.45
CA GLU A 195 4.41 -0.73 14.98
C GLU A 195 3.19 -0.55 14.07
N LEU A 196 3.30 -0.82 12.76
CA LEU A 196 2.25 -0.45 11.78
C LEU A 196 1.62 -1.65 11.07
N SER A 197 2.41 -2.65 10.67
CA SER A 197 1.95 -3.71 9.76
C SER A 197 0.76 -4.54 10.27
N ARG A 198 0.60 -4.65 11.59
CA ARG A 198 -0.45 -5.44 12.25
C ARG A 198 -1.71 -4.64 12.60
N ALA A 199 -1.71 -3.33 12.36
CA ALA A 199 -2.89 -2.51 12.58
C ALA A 199 -3.93 -2.85 11.50
N ARG A 200 -5.04 -3.46 11.92
CA ARG A 200 -6.13 -3.81 11.02
C ARG A 200 -7.00 -2.60 10.73
N THR A 201 -7.64 -2.60 9.57
CA THR A 201 -8.79 -1.74 9.28
C THR A 201 -9.90 -2.01 10.30
N PHE A 202 -10.82 -1.06 10.42
CA PHE A 202 -11.96 -1.17 11.32
C PHE A 202 -13.17 -0.44 10.73
N GLY A 203 -14.36 -0.88 11.16
CA GLY A 203 -15.62 -0.23 10.86
C GLY A 203 -16.58 -0.32 12.04
N PHE A 204 -17.68 0.44 11.99
CA PHE A 204 -18.70 0.36 13.03
C PHE A 204 -19.79 -0.63 12.64
N MET A 205 -20.20 -1.49 13.58
CA MET A 205 -21.31 -2.45 13.37
C MET A 205 -22.61 -1.77 12.92
N LYS A 206 -22.88 -0.54 13.39
CA LYS A 206 -24.06 0.25 13.00
C LYS A 206 -24.08 0.64 11.52
N ASP A 207 -22.91 0.65 10.86
CA ASP A 207 -22.77 1.02 9.46
C ASP A 207 -22.86 -0.21 8.52
N VAL A 208 -22.73 -1.42 9.04
CA VAL A 208 -22.69 -2.66 8.26
C VAL A 208 -23.93 -2.84 7.41
N GLU A 209 -25.13 -2.70 8.00
CA GLU A 209 -26.39 -2.86 7.25
C GLU A 209 -26.50 -1.88 6.07
N ARG A 210 -26.03 -0.63 6.27
CA ARG A 210 -26.02 0.40 5.23
C ARG A 210 -25.01 0.06 4.13
N LEU A 211 -23.82 -0.40 4.49
CA LEU A 211 -22.78 -0.77 3.54
C LEU A 211 -23.22 -1.97 2.68
N TRP A 212 -23.78 -3.01 3.31
CA TRP A 212 -24.31 -4.17 2.59
C TRP A 212 -25.45 -3.79 1.65
N ALA A 213 -26.37 -2.92 2.09
CA ALA A 213 -27.44 -2.41 1.24
C ALA A 213 -26.93 -1.62 0.02
N ALA A 214 -25.71 -1.07 0.10
CA ALA A 214 -25.02 -0.39 -1.01
C ALA A 214 -24.12 -1.33 -1.83
N GLY A 215 -24.11 -2.64 -1.55
CA GLY A 215 -23.25 -3.61 -2.22
C GLY A 215 -21.77 -3.53 -1.83
N LEU A 216 -21.48 -2.97 -0.65
CA LEU A 216 -20.14 -2.77 -0.13
C LEU A 216 -19.92 -3.61 1.14
N ALA A 217 -18.67 -3.88 1.48
CA ALA A 217 -18.25 -4.66 2.65
C ALA A 217 -18.82 -6.11 2.69
N LEU A 218 -19.08 -6.70 1.51
CA LEU A 218 -19.67 -8.04 1.40
C LEU A 218 -18.71 -9.17 1.83
N GLY A 219 -17.39 -8.92 1.78
CA GLY A 219 -16.35 -9.82 2.26
C GLY A 219 -15.82 -9.49 3.66
N ALA A 220 -16.39 -8.48 4.33
CA ALA A 220 -15.97 -8.09 5.67
C ALA A 220 -16.44 -9.09 6.73
N SER A 221 -15.57 -9.38 7.70
CA SER A 221 -15.80 -10.31 8.80
C SER A 221 -14.95 -9.91 10.01
N LEU A 222 -15.23 -10.50 11.18
CA LEU A 222 -14.43 -10.27 12.39
C LEU A 222 -12.96 -10.74 12.25
N GLU A 223 -12.68 -11.59 11.27
CA GLU A 223 -11.33 -12.09 11.00
C GLU A 223 -10.50 -11.09 10.20
N ASN A 224 -11.13 -10.18 9.45
CA ASN A 224 -10.46 -9.28 8.52
C ASN A 224 -10.86 -7.79 8.63
N THR A 225 -11.67 -7.41 9.62
CA THR A 225 -12.12 -6.04 9.91
C THR A 225 -12.47 -5.89 11.39
#